data_AF-A0A937WSH0-F1
#
_entry.id   AF-A0A937WSH0-F1
#
_cell.length_a   1.000
_cell.length_b   1.000
_cell.length_c   1.000
_cell.angle_alpha   90.00
_cell.angle_beta   90.00
_cell.angle_gamma   90.00
#
_symmetry.space_group_name_H-M   'P 1'
#
loop_
_entity.id
_entity.type
_entity.pdbx_description
1 polymer ?
#
loop_
_entity_poly.entity_id
_entity_poly.type
_entity_poly.pdbx_seq_one_letter_code
_entity_poly.pdbx_strand_id
1 'polypeptide(L)'
;MIRVKPKKISDVIKLVREYKVRYIRLWFTDVLGFLKGFTITVDELQHALEDGMGFDGSSIEGFARIEESDMIARPDPTTFAILPWESKEQPVARMFCD
;
A
#
# COMPACT_ATOMS: atom_id res chain seq x y z
N MET A 1 6.74 13.58 10.79
CA MET A 1 6.81 13.74 9.32
C MET A 1 8.12 13.12 8.86
N ILE A 2 8.06 12.21 7.88
CA ILE A 2 9.27 11.59 7.31
C ILE A 2 10.10 12.69 6.65
N ARG A 3 11.37 12.84 7.04
CA ARG A 3 12.27 13.91 6.55
C ARG A 3 12.84 13.63 5.15
N VAL A 4 12.75 12.39 4.67
CA VAL A 4 13.31 11.95 3.39
C VAL A 4 12.24 11.20 2.61
N LYS A 5 11.89 11.69 1.42
CA LYS A 5 11.01 10.93 0.52
C LYS A 5 11.82 9.77 -0.08
N PRO A 6 11.39 8.51 0.10
CA PRO A 6 12.05 7.37 -0.52
C PRO A 6 11.98 7.49 -2.04
N LYS A 7 13.06 7.09 -2.72
CA LYS A 7 13.12 7.08 -4.20
C LYS A 7 13.28 5.67 -4.76
N LYS A 8 13.72 4.72 -3.93
CA LYS A 8 13.96 3.32 -4.29
C LYS A 8 13.22 2.40 -3.34
N ILE A 9 12.93 1.18 -3.80
CA ILE A 9 12.38 0.08 -2.99
C ILE A 9 13.17 -0.11 -1.68
N SER A 10 14.51 -0.08 -1.78
CA SER A 10 15.41 -0.23 -0.63
C SER A 10 15.21 0.85 0.45
N ASP A 11 14.76 2.05 0.07
CA ASP A 11 14.53 3.13 1.02
C ASP A 11 13.27 2.86 1.82
N VAL A 12 12.20 2.38 1.17
CA VAL A 12 10.95 1.99 1.84
C VAL A 12 11.20 0.88 2.84
N ILE A 13 11.95 -0.17 2.47
CA ILE A 13 12.28 -1.28 3.38
C ILE A 13 13.04 -0.78 4.61
N LYS A 14 13.99 0.15 4.44
CA LYS A 14 14.73 0.76 5.56
C LYS A 14 13.81 1.55 6.47
N LEU A 15 12.93 2.39 5.91
CA LEU A 15 11.98 3.20 6.69
C LEU A 15 11.01 2.30 7.47
N VAL A 16 10.46 1.26 6.84
CA VAL A 16 9.57 0.29 7.51
C VAL A 16 10.23 -0.35 8.73
N ARG A 17 11.52 -0.71 8.62
CA ARG A 17 12.31 -1.23 9.75
C ARG A 17 12.61 -0.18 10.81
N GLU A 18 13.05 1.02 10.40
CA GLU A 18 13.38 2.14 11.31
C GLU A 18 12.19 2.53 12.17
N TYR A 19 11.00 2.64 11.55
CA TYR A 19 9.78 3.04 12.22
C TYR A 19 8.97 1.87 12.79
N LYS A 20 9.50 0.64 12.72
CA LYS A 20 8.83 -0.59 13.20
C LYS A 20 7.39 -0.71 12.71
N VAL A 21 7.17 -0.36 11.44
CA VAL A 21 5.86 -0.47 10.80
C VAL A 21 5.43 -1.93 10.81
N ARG A 22 4.16 -2.18 11.15
CA ARG A 22 3.58 -3.53 11.24
C ARG A 22 2.76 -3.88 10.01
N TYR A 23 2.09 -2.88 9.45
CA TYR A 23 1.17 -3.03 8.33
C TYR A 23 1.35 -1.91 7.32
N ILE A 24 1.11 -2.22 6.05
CA ILE A 24 1.14 -1.25 4.97
C ILE A 24 -0.22 -1.27 4.27
N ARG A 25 -0.87 -0.11 4.17
CA ARG A 25 -2.08 0.07 3.37
C ARG A 25 -1.69 0.42 1.94
N LEU A 26 -2.15 -0.38 1.00
CA LEU A 26 -2.06 -0.12 -0.43
C LEU A 26 -3.33 0.60 -0.86
N TRP A 27 -3.20 1.85 -1.27
CA TRP A 27 -4.31 2.73 -1.61
C TRP A 27 -4.36 2.96 -3.11
N PHE A 28 -5.55 2.94 -3.70
CA PHE A 28 -5.75 3.28 -5.10
C PHE A 28 -7.12 3.92 -5.28
N THR A 29 -7.36 4.52 -6.44
CA THR A 29 -8.67 5.07 -6.79
C THR A 29 -9.37 4.14 -7.76
N ASP A 30 -10.64 3.85 -7.51
CA ASP A 30 -11.46 3.15 -8.51
C ASP A 30 -11.82 4.08 -9.68
N VAL A 31 -12.48 3.51 -10.70
CA VAL A 31 -12.90 4.23 -11.91
C VAL A 31 -13.91 5.35 -11.65
N LEU A 32 -14.58 5.33 -10.49
CA LEU A 32 -15.52 6.37 -10.05
C LEU A 32 -14.83 7.45 -9.19
N GLY A 33 -13.53 7.29 -8.93
CA GLY A 33 -12.72 8.22 -8.15
C GLY A 33 -12.77 8.00 -6.64
N PHE A 34 -13.37 6.92 -6.16
CA PHE A 34 -13.37 6.62 -4.73
C PHE A 34 -12.03 6.02 -4.31
N LEU A 35 -11.52 6.47 -3.16
CA LEU A 35 -10.34 5.90 -2.54
C LEU A 35 -10.67 4.51 -1.98
N LYS A 36 -9.97 3.50 -2.48
CA LYS A 36 -10.02 2.11 -2.06
C LYS A 36 -8.64 1.65 -1.61
N GLY A 37 -8.57 0.45 -1.06
CA GLY A 37 -7.31 -0.14 -0.67
C GLY A 37 -7.44 -1.33 0.25
N PHE A 38 -6.34 -2.06 0.37
CA PHE A 38 -6.21 -3.22 1.26
C PHE A 38 -4.92 -3.11 2.06
N THR A 39 -4.72 -4.05 3.00
CA THR A 39 -3.59 -4.04 3.92
C THR A 39 -2.73 -5.27 3.67
N ILE A 40 -1.42 -5.07 3.65
CA ILE A 40 -0.42 -6.14 3.62
C ILE A 40 0.46 -6.08 4.87
N THR A 41 1.09 -7.21 5.17
CA THR A 41 2.12 -7.33 6.19
C THR A 41 3.48 -6.86 5.68
N VAL A 42 4.42 -6.65 6.61
CA VAL A 42 5.82 -6.32 6.24
C VAL A 42 6.53 -7.43 5.49
N ASP A 43 6.12 -8.69 5.66
CA ASP A 43 6.73 -9.84 5.00
C ASP A 43 6.33 -9.89 3.51
N GLU A 44 5.13 -9.42 3.19
CA GLU A 44 4.62 -9.31 1.81
C GLU A 44 5.16 -8.08 1.08
N LEU A 45 5.69 -7.09 1.81
CA LEU A 45 6.09 -5.79 1.26
C LEU A 45 7.13 -5.89 0.15
N GLN A 46 8.11 -6.79 0.29
CA GLN A 46 9.16 -6.92 -0.71
C GLN A 46 8.59 -7.40 -2.04
N HIS A 47 7.79 -8.46 -2.01
CA HIS A 47 7.09 -8.97 -3.19
C HIS A 47 6.15 -7.90 -3.79
N ALA A 48 5.40 -7.20 -2.93
CA ALA A 48 4.51 -6.12 -3.37
C ALA A 48 5.25 -5.02 -4.15
N LEU A 49 6.46 -4.66 -3.73
CA LEU A 49 7.28 -3.62 -4.36
C LEU A 49 7.98 -4.09 -5.65
N GLU A 50 8.26 -5.39 -5.77
CA GLU A 50 8.98 -5.98 -6.92
C GLU A 50 8.01 -6.41 -8.03
N ASP A 51 6.95 -7.14 -7.67
CA ASP A 51 6.05 -7.80 -8.61
C ASP A 51 4.61 -7.22 -8.59
N GLY A 52 4.26 -6.51 -7.52
CA GLY A 52 2.90 -6.07 -7.23
C GLY A 52 2.13 -7.09 -6.38
N MET A 53 0.93 -6.71 -5.94
CA MET A 53 0.04 -7.59 -5.17
C MET A 53 -1.26 -7.84 -5.91
N GLY A 54 -1.54 -9.11 -6.17
CA GLY A 54 -2.84 -9.53 -6.69
C GLY A 54 -3.94 -9.26 -5.66
N PHE A 55 -5.07 -8.72 -6.11
CA PHE A 55 -6.28 -8.59 -5.30
C PHE A 55 -7.53 -8.81 -6.16
N ASP A 56 -8.58 -9.29 -5.49
CA ASP A 56 -9.89 -9.48 -6.11
C ASP A 56 -10.67 -8.15 -6.09
N GLY A 57 -10.81 -7.52 -7.26
CA GLY A 57 -11.55 -6.27 -7.44
C GLY A 57 -13.04 -6.39 -7.12
N SER A 58 -13.61 -7.61 -7.18
CA SER A 58 -15.02 -7.83 -6.85
C SER A 58 -15.33 -7.66 -5.36
N SER A 59 -14.31 -7.82 -4.50
CA SER A 59 -14.41 -7.62 -3.05
C SER A 59 -14.40 -6.14 -2.63
N ILE A 60 -14.32 -5.21 -3.59
CA ILE A 60 -14.26 -3.77 -3.34
C ILE A 60 -15.54 -3.09 -3.84
N GLU A 61 -16.38 -2.70 -2.89
CA GLU A 61 -17.71 -2.12 -3.14
C GLU A 61 -17.63 -0.85 -4.01
N GLY A 62 -18.17 -0.89 -5.24
CA GLY A 62 -18.09 0.22 -6.22
C GLY A 62 -17.34 -0.12 -7.50
N PHE A 63 -16.60 -1.23 -7.53
CA PHE A 63 -16.06 -1.86 -8.74
C PHE A 63 -17.17 -2.68 -9.45
N ALA A 64 -18.30 -2.06 -9.74
CA ALA A 64 -19.46 -2.77 -10.26
C ALA A 64 -19.34 -3.07 -11.76
N ARG A 65 -18.52 -4.07 -12.13
CA ARG A 65 -18.78 -5.05 -13.21
C ARG A 65 -18.09 -6.37 -12.86
N ILE A 66 -18.84 -7.45 -13.03
CA ILE A 66 -18.55 -8.85 -12.65
C ILE A 66 -17.33 -9.46 -13.42
N GLU A 67 -16.54 -8.66 -14.15
CA GLU A 67 -15.69 -9.15 -15.24
C GLU A 67 -14.18 -8.86 -15.09
N GLU A 68 -13.69 -8.36 -13.96
CA GLU A 68 -12.24 -8.17 -13.74
C GLU A 68 -11.80 -8.72 -12.37
N SER A 69 -11.88 -10.04 -12.27
CA SER A 69 -11.14 -10.84 -11.28
C SER A 69 -9.66 -10.89 -11.68
N ASP A 70 -8.77 -10.62 -10.72
CA ASP A 70 -7.31 -10.56 -10.83
C ASP A 70 -6.73 -9.20 -11.29
N MET A 71 -6.79 -8.22 -10.39
CA MET A 71 -6.05 -6.96 -10.53
C MET A 71 -4.72 -7.02 -9.77
N ILE A 72 -3.69 -6.31 -10.26
CA ILE A 72 -2.39 -6.20 -9.59
C ILE A 72 -2.23 -4.76 -9.11
N ALA A 73 -2.17 -4.55 -7.79
CA ALA A 73 -1.80 -3.27 -7.21
C ALA A 73 -0.27 -3.13 -7.20
N ARG A 74 0.26 -2.09 -7.85
CA ARG A 74 1.70 -1.80 -7.84
C ARG A 74 2.01 -0.59 -6.98
N PRO A 75 2.54 -0.77 -5.75
CA PRO A 75 2.82 0.35 -4.85
C PRO A 75 3.93 1.25 -5.40
N ASP A 76 3.67 2.56 -5.48
CA ASP A 76 4.68 3.57 -5.76
C ASP A 76 5.48 3.86 -4.48
N PRO A 77 6.78 3.48 -4.42
CA PRO A 77 7.64 3.71 -3.26
C PRO A 77 7.68 5.19 -2.86
N THR A 78 7.61 6.11 -3.81
CA THR A 78 7.78 7.56 -3.58
C THR A 78 6.63 8.19 -2.80
N THR A 79 5.50 7.48 -2.71
CA THR A 79 4.29 7.92 -2.01
C THR A 79 4.21 7.45 -0.56
N PHE A 80 5.23 6.72 -0.09
CA PHE A 80 5.29 6.16 1.26
C PHE A 80 5.08 7.22 2.34
N ALA A 81 4.13 6.96 3.23
CA ALA A 81 3.86 7.81 4.38
C ALA A 81 3.40 6.98 5.58
N ILE A 82 3.90 7.31 6.77
CA ILE A 82 3.38 6.77 8.04
C ILE A 82 2.07 7.49 8.34
N LEU A 83 1.05 6.73 8.74
CA LEU A 83 -0.25 7.26 9.14
C LEU A 83 -0.16 7.78 10.58
N PRO A 84 -0.26 9.10 10.81
CA PRO A 84 0.01 9.69 12.13
C PRO A 84 -1.11 9.46 13.16
N TRP A 85 -2.31 9.07 12.72
CA TRP A 85 -3.47 8.82 13.57
C TRP A 85 -3.61 7.35 14.01
N GLU A 86 -2.73 6.47 13.52
CA GLU A 86 -2.69 5.05 13.91
C GLU A 86 -1.90 4.85 15.20
N SER A 87 -2.09 3.71 15.86
CA SER A 87 -1.43 3.41 17.14
C SER A 87 0.10 3.48 17.01
N LYS A 88 0.75 4.18 17.94
CA LYS A 88 2.23 4.22 18.03
C LYS A 88 2.83 2.84 18.36
N GLU A 89 2.04 1.94 18.96
CA GLU A 89 2.48 0.58 19.27
C GLU A 89 2.45 -0.34 18.05
N GLN A 90 1.60 -0.03 17.07
CA GLN A 90 1.49 -0.75 15.81
C GLN A 90 1.45 0.24 14.64
N PRO A 91 2.58 0.89 14.33
CA PRO A 91 2.62 1.90 13.28
C PRO A 91 2.20 1.31 11.94
N VAL A 92 1.34 2.03 11.23
CA VAL A 92 0.87 1.67 9.89
C VAL A 92 1.41 2.69 8.90
N ALA A 93 1.91 2.21 7.77
CA ALA A 93 2.28 3.04 6.64
C ALA A 93 1.27 2.90 5.50
N ARG A 94 1.34 3.80 4.53
CA ARG A 94 0.59 3.71 3.29
C ARG A 94 1.49 3.95 2.08
N MET A 95 1.08 3.41 0.95
CA MET A 95 1.54 3.78 -0.39
C MET A 95 0.34 3.84 -1.32
N PHE A 96 0.40 4.72 -2.31
CA PHE A 96 -0.53 4.66 -3.44
C PHE A 96 -0.07 3.61 -4.43
N CYS A 97 -1.02 3.00 -5.12
CA CYS A 97 -0.81 2.03 -6.16
C CYS A 97 -1.39 2.54 -7.46
N ASP A 98 -0.70 2.20 -8.54
CA ASP A 98 -1.24 2.19 -9.89
C ASP A 98 -1.86 0.83 -10.21
#